data_AF-Q74I04-F1
#
_entry.id   AF-Q74I04-F1
#
_cell.length_a   1.000
_cell.length_b   1.000
_cell.length_c   1.000
_cell.angle_alpha   90.00
_cell.angle_beta   90.00
_cell.angle_gamma   90.00
#
_symmetry.space_group_name_H-M   'P 1'
#
loop_
_entity.id
_entity.type
_entity.pdbx_description
1 polymer ?
#
loop_
_entity_poly.entity_id
_entity_poly.type
_entity_poly.pdbx_seq_one_letter_code
_entity_poly.pdbx_strand_id
1 'polypeptide(L)'
;MYAYKVVLKANDPEGWERISHFTFEEVQDDIDLPNKIKLLSNLVYLLGMQGLEEYHLMLPVALDNGVSPVEAKEVIYQAVDYLGLGRVIPFFEATNQVLLNRGIKLPLPSQATTTMKNRLEKGEETQIRLFGSQMKDFAKKGTINKWLIIALEIITPKMA
;
A
#
# COMPACT_ATOMS: atom_id res chain seq x y z
N MET A 1 -1.30 -9.96 15.32
CA MET A 1 -2.41 -10.74 15.90
C MET A 1 -2.36 -10.88 17.44
N TYR A 2 -1.19 -10.89 18.10
CA TYR A 2 -1.10 -11.07 19.57
C TYR A 2 -1.70 -9.91 20.38
N ALA A 3 -1.60 -8.66 19.92
CA ALA A 3 -2.08 -7.48 20.66
C ALA A 3 -3.61 -7.48 20.86
N TYR A 4 -4.39 -7.70 19.79
CA TYR A 4 -5.85 -7.76 19.85
C TYR A 4 -6.39 -8.85 20.77
N LYS A 5 -5.73 -10.01 20.72
CA LYS A 5 -6.12 -11.16 21.53
C LYS A 5 -5.93 -10.88 23.03
N VAL A 6 -4.95 -10.08 23.42
CA VAL A 6 -4.72 -9.70 24.82
C VAL A 6 -5.72 -8.63 25.27
N VAL A 7 -6.02 -7.64 24.43
CA VAL A 7 -6.94 -6.54 24.80
C VAL A 7 -8.37 -7.05 24.95
N LEU A 8 -8.90 -7.79 23.97
CA LEU A 8 -10.30 -8.20 23.94
C LEU A 8 -10.53 -9.52 24.67
N LYS A 9 -9.75 -10.58 24.41
CA LYS A 9 -10.09 -11.90 24.96
C LYS A 9 -10.07 -11.95 26.50
N ALA A 10 -9.25 -11.13 27.15
CA ALA A 10 -9.14 -11.08 28.61
C ALA A 10 -10.20 -10.17 29.26
N ASN A 11 -10.61 -9.09 28.59
CA ASN A 11 -11.44 -8.03 29.18
C ASN A 11 -12.83 -7.88 28.54
N ASP A 12 -13.03 -8.43 27.35
CA ASP A 12 -14.26 -8.36 26.54
C ASP A 12 -14.38 -9.60 25.61
N PRO A 13 -14.68 -10.79 26.18
CA PRO A 13 -14.71 -12.04 25.42
C PRO A 13 -15.84 -12.09 24.38
N GLU A 14 -16.97 -11.42 24.65
CA GLU A 14 -18.10 -11.29 23.72
C GLU A 14 -17.71 -10.42 22.52
N GLY A 15 -17.04 -9.28 22.77
CA GLY A 15 -16.47 -8.45 21.72
C GLY A 15 -15.43 -9.21 20.89
N TRP A 16 -14.55 -9.98 21.54
CA TRP A 16 -13.60 -10.84 20.84
C TRP A 16 -14.30 -11.84 19.91
N GLU A 17 -15.29 -12.59 20.41
CA GLU A 17 -16.03 -13.59 19.63
C GLU A 17 -16.60 -12.97 18.35
N ARG A 18 -17.43 -11.92 18.48
CA ARG A 18 -18.12 -11.32 17.33
C ARG A 18 -17.18 -10.63 16.35
N ILE A 19 -16.21 -9.85 16.84
CA ILE A 19 -15.27 -9.12 15.97
C ILE A 19 -14.36 -10.09 15.25
N SER A 20 -13.88 -11.14 15.93
CA SER A 20 -12.99 -12.13 15.31
C SER A 20 -13.70 -12.96 14.25
N HIS A 21 -14.93 -13.43 14.52
CA HIS A 21 -15.75 -14.14 13.52
C HIS A 21 -16.02 -13.26 12.30
N PHE A 22 -16.50 -12.03 12.50
CA PHE A 22 -16.74 -11.10 11.40
C PHE A 22 -15.47 -10.84 10.56
N THR A 23 -14.35 -10.54 11.22
CA THR A 23 -13.11 -10.10 10.53
C THR A 23 -12.38 -11.25 9.82
N PHE A 24 -12.33 -12.43 10.45
CA PHE A 24 -11.48 -13.53 10.01
C PHE A 24 -12.24 -14.67 9.32
N GLU A 25 -13.58 -14.70 9.42
CA GLU A 25 -14.42 -15.69 8.75
C GLU A 25 -15.31 -14.99 7.72
N GLU A 26 -16.34 -14.24 8.15
CA GLU A 26 -17.35 -13.66 7.23
C GLU A 26 -16.71 -12.78 6.14
N VAL A 27 -15.88 -11.81 6.52
CA VAL A 27 -15.21 -10.94 5.54
C VAL A 27 -14.24 -11.71 4.65
N GLN A 28 -13.64 -12.80 5.15
CA GLN A 28 -12.72 -13.58 4.31
C GLN A 28 -13.46 -14.43 3.28
N ASP A 29 -14.62 -14.97 3.65
CA ASP A 29 -15.49 -15.79 2.81
C ASP A 29 -16.22 -14.97 1.75
N ASP A 30 -16.63 -13.74 2.08
CA ASP A 30 -17.35 -12.86 1.16
C ASP A 30 -16.46 -12.20 0.09
N ILE A 31 -15.14 -12.16 0.29
CA ILE A 31 -14.23 -11.46 -0.62
C ILE A 31 -13.51 -12.45 -1.54
N ASP A 32 -13.90 -12.46 -2.81
CA ASP A 32 -13.22 -13.18 -3.90
C ASP A 32 -12.04 -12.37 -4.47
N LEU A 33 -10.97 -12.26 -3.67
CA LEU A 33 -9.70 -11.66 -4.10
C LEU A 33 -8.53 -12.58 -3.74
N PRO A 34 -7.47 -12.64 -4.56
CA PRO A 34 -6.25 -13.34 -4.19
C PRO A 34 -5.70 -12.83 -2.85
N ASN A 35 -5.24 -13.73 -1.99
CA ASN A 35 -4.77 -13.39 -0.63
C ASN A 35 -3.74 -12.25 -0.60
N LYS A 36 -2.81 -12.25 -1.55
CA LYS A 36 -1.81 -11.18 -1.70
C LYS A 36 -2.44 -9.80 -1.92
N ILE A 37 -3.51 -9.74 -2.72
CA ILE A 37 -4.25 -8.50 -2.97
C ILE A 37 -4.96 -8.05 -1.71
N LYS A 38 -5.61 -8.96 -0.97
CA LYS A 38 -6.22 -8.65 0.34
C LYS A 38 -5.21 -8.04 1.31
N LEU A 39 -4.01 -8.62 1.39
CA LEU A 39 -2.93 -8.13 2.26
C LEU A 39 -2.40 -6.76 1.83
N LEU A 40 -2.21 -6.53 0.53
CA LEU A 40 -1.86 -5.20 0.01
C LEU A 40 -2.95 -4.17 0.33
N SER A 41 -4.23 -4.53 0.13
CA SER A 41 -5.37 -3.68 0.48
C SER A 41 -5.40 -3.34 1.97
N ASN A 42 -5.08 -4.28 2.86
CA ASN A 42 -4.98 -4.02 4.30
C ASN A 42 -3.87 -2.99 4.60
N LEU A 43 -2.69 -3.12 3.99
CA LEU A 43 -1.61 -2.14 4.17
C LEU A 43 -2.02 -0.75 3.67
N VAL A 44 -2.67 -0.67 2.51
CA VAL A 44 -3.18 0.60 1.95
C VAL A 44 -4.24 1.22 2.85
N TYR A 45 -5.19 0.43 3.34
CA TYR A 45 -6.26 0.90 4.21
C TYR A 45 -5.72 1.44 5.53
N LEU A 46 -4.81 0.71 6.18
CA LEU A 46 -4.14 1.15 7.41
C LEU A 46 -3.38 2.46 7.20
N LEU A 47 -2.74 2.62 6.04
CA LEU A 47 -2.07 3.86 5.66
C LEU A 47 -3.09 5.00 5.48
N GLY A 48 -4.18 4.76 4.75
CA GLY A 48 -5.26 5.72 4.51
C GLY A 48 -5.96 6.20 5.79
N MET A 49 -6.17 5.31 6.76
CA MET A 49 -6.77 5.63 8.06
C MET A 49 -5.76 6.09 9.13
N GLN A 50 -4.46 6.15 8.80
CA GLN A 50 -3.37 6.50 9.73
C GLN A 50 -3.20 5.51 10.91
N GLY A 51 -3.51 4.23 10.72
CA GLY A 51 -3.32 3.15 11.70
C GLY A 51 -1.89 2.62 11.72
N LEU A 52 -0.93 3.43 12.19
CA LEU A 52 0.50 3.14 12.14
C LEU A 52 0.90 1.89 12.94
N GLU A 53 0.36 1.73 14.15
CA GLU A 53 0.67 0.62 15.05
C GLU A 53 0.25 -0.70 14.44
N GLU A 54 -0.97 -0.75 13.88
CA GLU A 54 -1.44 -1.96 13.22
C GLU A 54 -0.73 -2.20 11.89
N TYR A 55 -0.38 -1.14 11.14
CA TYR A 55 0.46 -1.27 9.96
C TYR A 55 1.80 -1.95 10.29
N HIS A 56 2.42 -1.58 11.42
CA HIS A 56 3.66 -2.18 11.89
C HIS A 56 3.51 -3.68 12.22
N LEU A 57 2.33 -4.09 12.68
CA LEU A 57 2.01 -5.50 12.95
C LEU A 57 1.60 -6.28 11.70
N MET A 58 0.93 -5.63 10.74
CA MET A 58 0.40 -6.24 9.53
C MET A 58 1.46 -6.40 8.44
N LEU A 59 2.39 -5.44 8.31
CA LEU A 59 3.46 -5.52 7.30
C LEU A 59 4.28 -6.80 7.41
N PRO A 60 4.70 -7.27 8.61
CA PRO A 60 5.37 -8.55 8.73
C PRO A 60 4.56 -9.72 8.18
N VAL A 61 3.26 -9.77 8.48
CA VAL A 61 2.32 -10.80 8.03
C VAL A 61 2.18 -10.76 6.51
N ALA A 62 2.00 -9.59 5.92
CA ALA A 62 1.88 -9.42 4.48
C ALA A 62 3.11 -9.96 3.74
N LEU A 63 4.30 -9.61 4.24
CA LEU A 63 5.59 -10.06 3.68
C LEU A 63 5.79 -11.58 3.78
N ASP A 64 5.37 -12.22 4.87
CA ASP A 64 5.43 -13.69 5.00
C ASP A 64 4.46 -14.41 4.05
N ASN A 65 3.42 -13.70 3.59
CA ASN A 65 2.34 -14.25 2.78
C ASN A 65 2.35 -13.74 1.33
N GLY A 66 3.54 -13.42 0.81
CA GLY A 66 3.78 -13.23 -0.63
C GLY A 66 3.76 -11.78 -1.13
N VAL A 67 3.55 -10.79 -0.25
CA VAL A 67 3.86 -9.39 -0.56
C VAL A 67 5.38 -9.21 -0.54
N SER A 68 5.95 -8.64 -1.59
CA SER A 68 7.39 -8.37 -1.63
C SER A 68 7.74 -7.03 -0.96
N PRO A 69 8.99 -6.85 -0.51
CA PRO A 69 9.48 -5.54 -0.04
C PRO A 69 9.30 -4.41 -1.05
N VAL A 70 9.38 -4.75 -2.35
CA VAL A 70 9.16 -3.80 -3.45
C VAL A 70 7.70 -3.35 -3.46
N GLU A 71 6.74 -4.26 -3.46
CA GLU A 71 5.31 -3.92 -3.49
C GLU A 71 4.89 -3.15 -2.25
N ALA A 72 5.37 -3.54 -1.07
CA ALA A 72 5.14 -2.79 0.17
C ALA A 72 5.69 -1.36 0.10
N LYS A 73 6.86 -1.16 -0.51
CA LYS A 73 7.45 0.17 -0.72
C LYS A 73 6.66 1.01 -1.73
N GLU A 74 6.16 0.40 -2.80
CA GLU A 74 5.36 1.09 -3.81
C GLU A 74 4.03 1.60 -3.27
N VAL A 75 3.37 0.85 -2.37
CA VAL A 75 2.18 1.33 -1.65
C VAL A 75 2.45 2.67 -0.96
N ILE A 76 3.58 2.79 -0.28
CA ILE A 76 3.94 4.00 0.48
C ILE A 76 4.34 5.13 -0.47
N TYR A 77 5.05 4.83 -1.56
CA TYR A 77 5.40 5.83 -2.56
C TYR A 77 4.15 6.47 -3.17
N GLN A 78 3.18 5.64 -3.60
CA GLN A 78 1.92 6.12 -4.16
C GLN A 78 1.10 6.93 -3.15
N ALA A 79 1.13 6.53 -1.87
CA ALA A 79 0.36 7.22 -0.85
C ALA A 79 0.77 8.70 -0.66
N VAL A 80 2.00 9.09 -1.02
CA VAL A 80 2.47 10.48 -0.90
C VAL A 80 1.58 11.43 -1.71
N ASP A 81 1.19 11.02 -2.91
CA ASP A 81 0.41 11.86 -3.82
C ASP A 81 -1.05 12.00 -3.40
N TYR A 82 -1.60 11.00 -2.70
CA TYR A 82 -3.00 10.98 -2.26
C TYR A 82 -3.21 11.50 -0.84
N LEU A 83 -2.25 11.26 0.07
CA LEU A 83 -2.40 11.56 1.50
C LEU A 83 -1.47 12.68 1.98
N GLY A 84 -0.46 13.02 1.18
CA GLY A 84 0.55 14.03 1.51
C GLY A 84 1.70 13.48 2.35
N LEU A 85 2.91 13.99 2.06
CA LEU A 85 4.16 13.50 2.64
C LEU A 85 4.14 13.39 4.18
N GLY A 86 3.61 14.40 4.87
CA GLY A 86 3.59 14.43 6.34
C GLY A 86 2.86 13.25 6.99
N ARG A 87 1.78 12.75 6.37
CA ARG A 87 1.04 11.58 6.86
C ARG A 87 1.75 10.27 6.54
N VAL A 88 2.57 10.26 5.50
CA VAL A 88 3.20 9.05 4.96
C VAL A 88 4.59 8.79 5.54
N ILE A 89 5.32 9.81 5.98
CA ILE A 89 6.67 9.67 6.58
C ILE A 89 6.73 8.61 7.70
N PRO A 90 5.81 8.56 8.67
CA PRO A 90 5.85 7.53 9.72
C PRO A 90 5.78 6.09 9.17
N PHE A 91 5.07 5.89 8.05
CA PHE A 91 4.96 4.59 7.39
C PHE A 91 6.24 4.22 6.63
N PHE A 92 6.98 5.20 6.10
CA PHE A 92 8.32 4.95 5.56
C PHE A 92 9.26 4.42 6.64
N GLU A 93 9.26 5.05 7.82
CA GLU A 93 10.09 4.65 8.96
C GLU A 93 9.71 3.25 9.45
N ALA A 94 8.41 3.01 9.70
CA ALA A 94 7.91 1.71 10.12
C ALA A 94 8.28 0.60 9.12
N THR A 95 8.14 0.86 7.83
CA THR A 95 8.50 -0.11 6.78
C THR A 95 9.99 -0.38 6.74
N ASN A 96 10.81 0.67 6.80
CA ASN A 96 12.27 0.51 6.85
C ASN A 96 12.70 -0.34 8.05
N GLN A 97 12.14 -0.04 9.22
CA GLN A 97 12.48 -0.76 10.44
C GLN A 97 12.11 -2.25 10.34
N VAL A 98 10.91 -2.57 9.83
CA VAL A 98 10.48 -3.96 9.63
C VAL A 98 11.40 -4.68 8.64
N LEU A 99 11.75 -4.05 7.51
CA LEU A 99 12.64 -4.66 6.52
C LEU A 99 14.05 -4.91 7.09
N LEU A 100 14.62 -3.92 7.79
CA LEU A 100 15.95 -4.06 8.42
C LEU A 100 15.95 -5.13 9.52
N ASN A 101 14.91 -5.20 10.35
CA ASN A 101 14.76 -6.23 11.39
C ASN A 101 14.68 -7.65 10.81
N ARG A 102 14.27 -7.77 9.54
CA ARG A 102 14.25 -9.03 8.79
C ARG A 102 15.54 -9.33 8.03
N GLY A 103 16.59 -8.53 8.23
CA GLY A 103 17.86 -8.68 7.52
C GLY A 103 17.80 -8.28 6.04
N ILE A 104 16.74 -7.59 5.61
CA ILE A 104 16.64 -7.09 4.23
C ILE A 104 17.50 -5.84 4.12
N LYS A 105 18.48 -5.88 3.21
CA LYS A 105 19.38 -4.75 2.97
C LYS A 105 18.62 -3.60 2.29
N LEU A 106 18.80 -2.40 2.81
CA LEU A 106 18.33 -1.17 2.20
C LEU A 106 19.52 -0.32 1.69
N PRO A 107 19.36 0.45 0.60
CA PRO A 107 18.16 0.57 -0.23
C PRO A 107 17.90 -0.70 -1.05
N LEU A 108 16.62 -0.95 -1.37
CA LEU A 108 16.27 -2.01 -2.33
C LEU A 108 16.83 -1.65 -3.73
N PRO A 109 17.12 -2.64 -4.59
CA PRO A 109 17.51 -2.38 -5.97
C PRO A 109 16.46 -1.53 -6.70
N SER A 110 16.92 -0.57 -7.50
CA SER A 110 16.03 0.32 -8.25
C SER A 110 15.05 -0.48 -9.12
N GLN A 111 13.78 -0.11 -9.04
CA GLN A 111 12.71 -0.62 -9.91
C GLN A 111 12.24 0.44 -10.93
N ALA A 112 12.93 1.59 -11.00
CA ALA A 112 12.54 2.68 -11.87
C ALA A 112 12.60 2.26 -13.34
N THR A 113 11.48 2.43 -14.05
CA THR A 113 11.38 2.23 -15.50
C THR A 113 11.37 3.55 -16.27
N THR A 114 11.34 4.67 -15.54
CA THR A 114 11.30 6.04 -16.05
C THR A 114 12.54 6.82 -15.65
N THR A 115 12.69 7.99 -16.26
CA THR A 115 13.66 9.02 -15.97
C THR A 115 12.93 10.35 -15.76
N MET A 116 13.60 11.32 -15.16
CA MET A 116 13.04 12.67 -15.01
C MET A 116 12.63 13.32 -16.35
N LYS A 117 13.17 12.85 -17.48
CA LYS A 117 12.84 13.37 -18.82
C LYS A 117 11.59 12.75 -19.43
N ASN A 118 11.32 11.46 -19.19
CA ASN A 118 10.23 10.73 -19.85
C ASN A 118 9.04 10.39 -18.93
N ARG A 119 9.10 10.76 -17.65
CA ARG A 119 8.06 10.43 -16.66
C ARG A 119 6.67 10.98 -16.95
N LEU A 120 6.59 12.13 -17.60
CA LEU A 120 5.30 12.72 -17.98
C LEU A 120 4.62 11.87 -19.06
N GLU A 121 5.37 11.53 -20.12
CA GLU A 121 4.88 10.70 -21.21
C GLU A 121 4.53 9.28 -20.73
N LYS A 122 5.44 8.65 -19.97
CA LYS A 122 5.22 7.30 -19.43
C LYS A 122 4.13 7.21 -18.38
N GLY A 123 3.93 8.28 -17.60
CA GLY A 123 2.81 8.39 -16.69
C GLY A 123 1.46 8.46 -17.43
N GLU A 124 1.40 9.20 -18.55
CA GLU A 124 0.19 9.30 -19.36
C GLU A 124 -0.14 7.96 -20.04
N GLU A 125 0.87 7.27 -20.61
CA GLU A 125 0.70 5.90 -21.13
C GLU A 125 0.13 4.96 -20.05
N THR A 126 0.65 5.05 -18.82
CA THR A 126 0.18 4.24 -17.69
C THR A 126 -1.25 4.59 -17.29
N GLN A 127 -1.60 5.87 -17.21
CA GLN A 127 -2.98 6.28 -16.91
C GLN A 127 -3.96 5.84 -18.00
N ILE A 128 -3.59 5.95 -19.27
CA ILE A 128 -4.43 5.50 -20.39
C ILE A 128 -4.64 3.99 -20.32
N ARG A 129 -3.58 3.22 -20.01
CA ARG A 129 -3.68 1.77 -19.84
C ARG A 129 -4.62 1.38 -18.69
N LEU A 130 -4.49 2.06 -17.55
CA LEU A 130 -5.22 1.73 -16.32
C LEU A 130 -6.67 2.22 -16.32
N PHE A 131 -6.89 3.45 -16.82
CA PHE A 131 -8.17 4.15 -16.67
C PHE A 131 -8.87 4.40 -18.00
N GLY A 132 -8.22 4.18 -19.13
CA GLY A 132 -8.81 4.32 -20.47
C GLY A 132 -8.45 5.61 -21.20
N SER A 133 -8.92 5.72 -22.45
CA SER A 133 -8.56 6.79 -23.38
C SER A 133 -8.93 8.21 -22.92
N GLN A 134 -9.86 8.35 -21.97
CA GLN A 134 -10.23 9.65 -21.41
C GLN A 134 -9.10 10.34 -20.63
N MET A 135 -8.02 9.61 -20.31
CA MET A 135 -6.83 10.16 -19.66
C MET A 135 -5.85 10.82 -20.63
N LYS A 136 -6.08 10.72 -21.95
CA LYS A 136 -5.26 11.42 -22.93
C LYS A 136 -5.29 12.93 -22.70
N ASP A 137 -4.13 13.58 -22.77
CA ASP A 137 -3.93 15.00 -22.56
C ASP A 137 -4.34 15.48 -21.16
N PHE A 138 -4.45 14.57 -20.17
CA PHE A 138 -4.92 14.91 -18.82
C PHE A 138 -4.02 15.97 -18.15
N ALA A 139 -2.71 15.95 -18.41
CA ALA A 139 -1.78 16.96 -17.89
C ALA A 139 -2.07 18.38 -18.40
N LYS A 140 -2.72 18.52 -19.57
CA LYS A 140 -3.10 19.83 -20.14
C LYS A 140 -4.28 20.47 -19.41
N LYS A 141 -5.03 19.69 -18.61
CA LYS A 141 -6.17 20.19 -17.82
C LYS A 141 -5.76 21.02 -16.61
N GLY A 142 -4.49 20.96 -16.19
CA GLY A 142 -3.97 21.80 -15.11
C GLY A 142 -2.71 21.25 -14.46
N THR A 143 -2.07 22.09 -13.63
CA THR A 143 -0.82 21.75 -12.93
C THR A 143 -0.99 20.55 -12.00
N ILE A 144 -2.12 20.42 -11.31
CA ILE A 144 -2.42 19.29 -10.43
C ILE A 144 -2.51 17.99 -11.24
N ASN A 145 -3.20 18.02 -12.38
CA ASN A 145 -3.33 16.85 -13.25
C ASN A 145 -1.97 16.40 -13.80
N LYS A 146 -1.09 17.36 -14.13
CA LYS A 146 0.30 17.07 -14.50
C LYS A 146 1.04 16.37 -13.37
N TRP A 147 0.87 16.82 -12.12
CA TRP A 147 1.48 16.18 -10.95
C TRP A 147 0.98 14.75 -10.73
N LEU A 148 -0.33 14.52 -10.86
CA LEU A 148 -0.92 13.19 -10.76
C LEU A 148 -0.44 12.22 -11.85
N ILE A 149 -0.14 12.72 -13.06
CA ILE A 149 0.46 11.87 -14.10
C ILE A 149 1.88 11.45 -13.72
N ILE A 150 2.71 12.40 -13.32
CA ILE A 150 4.11 12.09 -13.03
C ILE A 150 4.28 11.27 -11.75
N ALA A 151 3.30 11.30 -10.84
CA ALA A 151 3.23 10.47 -9.63
C ALA A 151 3.10 8.97 -9.93
N LEU A 152 2.32 8.61 -10.95
CA LEU A 152 2.08 7.21 -11.33
C LEU A 152 3.27 6.56 -12.05
N GLU A 153 4.38 7.29 -12.24
CA GLU A 153 5.63 6.71 -12.76
C GLU A 153 6.22 5.63 -11.84
N ILE A 154 5.85 5.66 -10.55
CA ILE A 154 6.45 4.81 -9.51
C ILE A 154 5.82 3.40 -9.52
N ILE A 155 4.86 3.12 -10.41
CA ILE A 155 4.22 1.82 -10.48
C ILE A 155 5.11 0.86 -11.29
N THR A 156 5.62 -0.19 -10.65
CA THR A 156 6.17 -1.32 -11.41
C THR A 156 5.10 -1.89 -12.33
N PRO A 157 5.44 -2.34 -13.54
CA PRO A 157 4.48 -2.93 -14.48
C PRO A 157 3.70 -4.14 -13.94
N LYS A 158 4.13 -4.72 -12.80
CA LYS A 158 3.47 -5.86 -12.15
C LYS A 158 2.32 -5.46 -11.22
N MET A 159 2.26 -4.19 -10.78
CA MET A 159 1.16 -3.67 -9.97
C MET A 159 0.14 -2.86 -10.79
N ALA A 160 0.38 -2.68 -12.10
CA ALA A 160 -0.51 -2.02 -13.05
C ALA A 160 -1.25 -3.04 -13.94
#